data_AF-A0A1F8U9K1-F1
#
_entry.id   AF-A0A1F8U9K1-F1
#
_cell.length_a   1.000
_cell.length_b   1.000
_cell.length_c   1.000
_cell.angle_alpha   90.00
_cell.angle_beta   90.00
_cell.angle_gamma   90.00
#
_symmetry.space_group_name_H-M   'P 1'
#
loop_
_entity.id
_entity.type
_entity.pdbx_description
1 polymer ?
#
loop_
_entity_poly.entity_id
_entity_poly.type
_entity_poly.pdbx_seq_one_letter_code
_entity_poly.pdbx_strand_id
1 'polypeptide(L)'
;AKDQMVLLGKPAESTFYNWKKGKIASLSPDTLERISYVMGIYKALGILFASREQADAWPQKPNAAFNNETALDFMLKGSVMHLSDMRRYLDAQRG
;
A
#
# COMPACT_ATOMS: atom_id res chain seq x y z
N ALA A 1 8.31 -9.40 -5.42
CA ALA A 1 9.28 -8.75 -4.49
C ALA A 1 9.45 -7.26 -4.79
N LYS A 2 9.61 -6.88 -6.08
CA LYS A 2 9.78 -5.48 -6.51
C LYS A 2 8.72 -4.53 -5.96
N ASP A 3 7.44 -4.87 -6.09
CA ASP A 3 6.33 -4.04 -5.62
C ASP A 3 6.38 -3.79 -4.11
N GLN A 4 6.65 -4.84 -3.33
CA GLN A 4 6.80 -4.73 -1.88
C GLN A 4 7.94 -3.78 -1.50
N MET A 5 9.07 -3.84 -2.22
CA MET A 5 10.17 -2.89 -1.99
C MET A 5 9.76 -1.46 -2.36
N VAL A 6 9.04 -1.24 -3.46
CA VAL A 6 8.53 0.09 -3.84
C VAL A 6 7.61 0.66 -2.76
N LEU A 7 6.65 -0.14 -2.28
CA LEU A 7 5.71 0.28 -1.24
C LEU A 7 6.44 0.60 0.08
N LEU A 8 7.56 -0.05 0.37
CA LEU A 8 8.36 0.14 1.58
C LEU A 8 9.46 1.22 1.47
N GLY A 9 9.47 2.02 0.39
CA GLY A 9 10.42 3.12 0.23
C GLY A 9 11.74 2.74 -0.44
N LYS A 10 11.71 1.66 -1.24
CA LYS A 10 12.87 1.13 -1.99
C LYS A 10 14.10 0.86 -1.10
N PRO A 11 13.96 0.07 -0.03
CA PRO A 11 15.12 -0.37 0.73
C PRO A 11 16.09 -1.15 -0.15
N ALA A 12 17.35 -1.24 0.26
CA ALA A 12 18.29 -2.18 -0.36
C ALA A 12 17.72 -3.61 -0.32
N GLU A 13 17.95 -4.39 -1.37
CA GLU A 13 17.37 -5.73 -1.52
C GLU A 13 17.77 -6.66 -0.36
N SER A 14 19.03 -6.58 0.09
CA SER A 14 19.54 -7.30 1.27
C SER A 14 18.78 -6.94 2.55
N THR A 15 18.50 -5.65 2.76
CA THR A 15 17.70 -5.14 3.87
C THR A 15 16.28 -5.70 3.82
N PHE A 16 15.63 -5.66 2.65
CA PHE A 16 14.28 -6.20 2.47
C PHE A 16 14.18 -7.70 2.79
N TYR A 17 15.12 -8.51 2.29
CA TYR A 17 15.13 -9.94 2.58
C TYR A 17 15.48 -10.25 4.04
N ASN A 18 16.31 -9.43 4.69
CA ASN A 18 16.54 -9.54 6.14
C ASN A 18 15.25 -9.28 6.92
N TRP A 19 14.50 -8.23 6.58
CA TRP A 19 13.20 -7.96 7.20
C TRP A 19 12.22 -9.12 7.01
N LYS A 20 12.14 -9.70 5.80
CA LYS A 20 11.30 -10.89 5.53
C LYS A 20 11.69 -12.13 6.35
N LYS A 21 12.95 -12.23 6.78
CA LYS A 21 13.46 -13.30 7.66
C LYS A 21 13.30 -12.96 9.15
N GLY A 22 12.61 -11.87 9.50
CA GLY A 22 12.47 -11.39 10.88
C GLY A 22 13.73 -10.72 11.43
N LYS A 23 14.76 -10.50 10.62
CA LYS A 23 15.99 -9.79 11.01
C LYS A 23 15.80 -8.30 10.81
N ILE A 24 15.16 -7.65 11.77
CA ILE A 24 14.88 -6.21 11.73
C ILE A 24 15.81 -5.52 12.71
N ALA A 25 16.79 -4.77 12.21
CA ALA A 25 17.66 -3.95 13.06
C ALA A 25 16.98 -2.63 13.45
N SER A 26 16.46 -1.90 12.46
CA SER A 26 15.65 -0.71 12.63
C SER A 26 14.86 -0.42 11.35
N LEU A 27 13.79 0.36 11.46
CA LEU A 27 13.02 0.90 10.34
C LEU A 27 13.17 2.42 10.34
N SER A 28 13.36 3.02 9.16
CA SER A 28 13.38 4.47 9.05
C SER A 28 11.97 5.05 9.30
N PRO A 29 11.86 6.33 9.69
CA PRO A 29 10.56 7.00 9.79
C PRO A 29 9.73 6.92 8.50
N ASP A 30 10.36 7.08 7.32
CA ASP A 30 9.69 6.93 6.02
C ASP A 30 9.12 5.51 5.82
N THR A 31 9.89 4.45 6.14
CA THR A 31 9.40 3.09 6.03
C THR A 31 8.23 2.83 7.00
N LEU A 32 8.31 3.35 8.23
CA LEU A 32 7.23 3.23 9.22
C LEU A 32 5.94 3.96 8.76
N GLU A 33 6.08 5.16 8.20
CA GLU A 33 4.97 5.93 7.64
C GLU A 33 4.29 5.17 6.49
N ARG A 34 5.09 4.62 5.57
CA ARG A 34 4.57 3.80 4.47
C ARG A 34 3.85 2.55 4.95
N ILE A 35 4.39 1.85 5.95
CA ILE A 35 3.73 0.70 6.58
C ILE A 35 2.40 1.13 7.19
N SER A 36 2.35 2.27 7.87
CA SER A 36 1.12 2.82 8.45
C SER A 36 0.05 3.03 7.36
N TYR A 37 0.42 3.61 6.22
CA TYR A 37 -0.51 3.78 5.10
C TYR A 37 -0.97 2.45 4.50
N VAL A 38 -0.06 1.51 4.25
CA VAL A 38 -0.42 0.19 3.69
C VAL A 38 -1.38 -0.58 4.61
N MET A 39 -1.10 -0.60 5.92
CA MET A 39 -2.00 -1.20 6.91
C MET A 39 -3.35 -0.49 6.96
N GLY A 40 -3.32 0.83 6.85
CA GLY A 40 -4.50 1.67 6.77
C GLY A 40 -5.40 1.38 5.57
N ILE A 41 -4.80 1.25 4.39
CA ILE A 41 -5.47 0.90 3.13
C ILE A 41 -6.09 -0.49 3.24
N TYR A 42 -5.32 -1.48 3.72
CA TYR A 42 -5.80 -2.83 3.97
C TYR A 42 -7.04 -2.86 4.88
N LYS A 43 -7.00 -2.07 5.97
CA LYS A 43 -8.13 -1.94 6.91
C LYS A 43 -9.33 -1.26 6.25
N ALA A 44 -9.13 -0.16 5.53
CA ALA A 44 -10.21 0.57 4.88
C ALA A 44 -10.94 -0.29 3.85
N LEU A 45 -10.20 -1.05 3.03
CA LEU A 45 -10.80 -2.02 2.10
C LEU A 45 -11.64 -3.08 2.82
N GLY A 46 -11.15 -3.59 3.95
CA GLY A 46 -11.92 -4.55 4.77
C GLY A 46 -13.22 -3.99 5.37
N ILE A 47 -13.35 -2.66 5.46
CA ILE A 47 -14.59 -1.98 5.90
C ILE A 47 -15.52 -1.73 4.71
N LEU A 48 -14.96 -1.35 3.56
CA LEU A 48 -15.73 -0.95 2.37
C LEU A 48 -16.37 -2.12 1.62
N PHE A 49 -15.78 -3.31 1.69
CA PHE A 49 -16.23 -4.49 0.96
C PHE A 49 -16.91 -5.51 1.88
N ALA A 50 -17.92 -6.19 1.34
CA ALA A 50 -18.69 -7.20 2.09
C ALA A 50 -17.89 -8.48 2.37
N SER A 51 -16.90 -8.78 1.53
CA SER A 51 -16.03 -9.94 1.69
C SER A 51 -14.56 -9.58 1.52
N ARG A 52 -13.69 -10.40 2.12
CA ARG A 52 -12.24 -10.21 2.05
C ARG A 52 -11.72 -10.39 0.63
N GLU A 53 -12.30 -11.34 -0.10
CA GLU A 53 -11.95 -11.65 -1.49
C GLU A 53 -12.24 -10.45 -2.40
N GLN A 54 -13.35 -9.74 -2.16
CA GLN A 54 -13.67 -8.51 -2.89
C GLN A 54 -12.67 -7.39 -2.58
N ALA A 55 -12.33 -7.22 -1.30
CA ALA A 55 -11.32 -6.25 -0.86
C ALA A 55 -9.95 -6.52 -1.46
N ASP A 56 -9.52 -7.79 -1.51
CA ASP A 56 -8.21 -8.20 -2.04
C ASP A 56 -8.13 -8.14 -3.57
N ALA A 57 -9.26 -8.35 -4.26
CA ALA A 57 -9.32 -8.23 -5.71
C ALA A 57 -9.38 -6.77 -6.20
N TRP A 58 -9.93 -5.85 -5.40
CA TRP A 58 -10.16 -4.46 -5.82
C TRP A 58 -8.89 -3.70 -6.23
N PRO A 59 -7.73 -3.83 -5.54
CA PRO A 59 -6.50 -3.15 -5.95
C PRO A 59 -6.05 -3.40 -7.38
N GLN A 60 -6.47 -4.51 -7.99
CA GLN A 60 -6.14 -4.90 -9.36
C GLN A 60 -7.16 -4.41 -10.40
N LYS A 61 -8.25 -3.76 -9.97
CA LYS A 61 -9.30 -3.28 -10.88
C LYS A 61 -9.00 -1.86 -11.34
N PRO A 62 -9.24 -1.53 -12.63
CA PRO A 62 -9.21 -0.16 -13.12
C PRO A 62 -10.13 0.75 -12.30
N ASN A 63 -9.68 1.96 -12.02
CA ASN A 63 -10.47 2.94 -11.29
C ASN A 63 -10.38 4.32 -11.97
N ALA A 64 -11.54 4.90 -12.28
CA ALA A 64 -11.63 6.20 -12.94
C ALA A 64 -10.98 7.34 -12.13
N ALA A 65 -10.95 7.24 -10.79
CA ALA A 65 -10.26 8.20 -9.93
C ALA A 65 -8.74 8.20 -10.10
N PHE A 66 -8.17 7.15 -10.71
CA PHE A 66 -6.74 6.98 -10.97
C PHE A 66 -6.44 6.93 -12.47
N ASN A 67 -7.16 7.71 -13.30
CA ASN A 67 -7.00 7.73 -14.76
C ASN A 67 -7.19 6.35 -15.43
N ASN A 68 -8.10 5.53 -14.88
CA ASN A 68 -8.33 4.14 -15.28
C ASN A 68 -7.13 3.19 -15.03
N GLU A 69 -6.11 3.62 -14.30
CA GLU A 69 -5.09 2.72 -13.75
C GLU A 69 -5.67 1.91 -12.59
N THR A 70 -5.00 0.82 -12.23
CA THR A 70 -5.34 0.08 -11.01
C THR A 70 -4.90 0.86 -9.77
N ALA A 71 -5.57 0.64 -8.64
CA ALA A 71 -5.15 1.23 -7.37
C ALA A 71 -3.74 0.76 -6.95
N LEU A 72 -3.36 -0.48 -7.30
CA LEU A 72 -2.00 -0.97 -7.08
C LEU A 72 -0.99 -0.18 -7.92
N ASP A 73 -1.22 0.00 -9.21
CA ASP A 73 -0.30 0.75 -10.10
C ASP A 73 -0.13 2.20 -9.62
N PHE A 74 -1.23 2.82 -9.19
CA PHE A 74 -1.19 4.15 -8.59
C PHE A 74 -0.26 4.21 -7.36
N MET A 75 -0.37 3.25 -6.44
CA MET A 75 0.53 3.16 -5.27
C MET A 75 1.98 2.86 -5.66
N LEU A 76 2.20 2.08 -6.73
CA LEU A 76 3.53 1.69 -7.22
C LEU A 76 4.29 2.79 -7.97
N LYS A 77 3.70 3.98 -8.14
CA LYS A 77 4.44 5.20 -8.53
C LYS A 77 5.51 5.57 -7.50
N GLY A 78 5.43 5.05 -6.27
CA GLY A 78 6.55 4.96 -5.33
C GLY A 78 6.76 6.15 -4.40
N SER A 79 6.10 7.29 -4.64
CA SER A 79 6.04 8.38 -3.66
C SER A 79 5.08 8.02 -2.51
N VAL A 80 5.45 8.39 -1.27
CA VAL A 80 4.60 8.23 -0.07
C VAL A 80 3.26 8.98 -0.24
N MET A 81 3.25 10.05 -1.02
CA MET A 81 2.02 10.81 -1.34
C MET A 81 0.97 9.94 -2.02
N HIS A 82 1.35 9.01 -2.90
CA HIS A 82 0.37 8.11 -3.53
C HIS A 82 -0.28 7.15 -2.52
N LEU A 83 0.45 6.76 -1.46
CA LEU A 83 -0.13 5.96 -0.38
C LEU A 83 -1.06 6.80 0.49
N SER A 84 -0.67 8.05 0.80
CA SER A 84 -1.51 9.00 1.53
C SER A 84 -2.80 9.33 0.78
N ASP A 85 -2.71 9.61 -0.52
CA ASP A 85 -3.85 9.90 -1.39
C ASP A 85 -4.77 8.69 -1.54
N MET A 86 -4.22 7.48 -1.70
CA MET A 86 -5.02 6.25 -1.70
C MET A 86 -5.78 6.09 -0.37
N ARG A 87 -5.10 6.33 0.75
CA ARG A 87 -5.74 6.23 2.07
C ARG A 87 -6.87 7.25 2.22
N ARG A 88 -6.63 8.50 1.84
CA ARG A 88 -7.62 9.58 1.87
C ARG A 88 -8.80 9.29 0.96
N TYR A 89 -8.56 8.76 -0.25
CA TYR A 89 -9.60 8.34 -1.17
C TYR A 89 -10.51 7.27 -0.53
N LEU A 90 -9.93 6.21 0.02
CA LEU A 90 -10.70 5.13 0.68
C LEU A 90 -11.43 5.62 1.93
N ASP A 91 -10.80 6.48 2.73
CA ASP A 91 -11.46 7.10 3.89
C ASP A 91 -12.64 7.99 3.45
N ALA A 92 -12.59 8.64 2.29
CA ALA A 92 -13.74 9.40 1.77
C ALA A 92 -14.87 8.50 1.24
N GLN A 93 -14.56 7.29 0.76
CA GLN A 93 -15.59 6.34 0.29
C GLN A 93 -16.46 5.78 1.42
N ARG A 94 -15.99 5.83 2.68
CA ARG A 94 -16.71 5.27 3.83
C ARG A 94 -17.72 6.23 4.46
N GLY A 95 -17.68 7.52 4.09
CA GLY A 95 -18.33 8.62 4.84
C GLY A 95 -17.39 9.28 5.84
#